data_AF-A0A923RQK6-F1
#
_entry.id   AF-A0A923RQK6-F1
#
_cell.length_a   1.000
_cell.length_b   1.000
_cell.length_c   1.000
_cell.angle_alpha   90.00
_cell.angle_beta   90.00
_cell.angle_gamma   90.00
#
_symmetry.space_group_name_H-M   'P 1'
#
loop_
_entity.id
_entity.type
_entity.pdbx_description
1 polymer ?
#
loop_
_entity_poly.entity_id
_entity_poly.type
_entity_poly.pdbx_seq_one_letter_code
_entity_poly.pdbx_strand_id
1 'polypeptide(L)'
;MAYENYQKVTGTIQSVTSGNDCCSQMVSVMTDTNMETVNFIISPETQVIDNVRLRKGMKVAAFYDTSLPAPTIFPPQYQAELITSLRREQNVMLNYFDENLTAQDNALKLNLTPFTNIVTVNGQRYTCFPENADLLVYYTTTTFSIPPQTTPQKIIVLCSY
;
A
#
# COMPACT_ATOMS: atom_id res chain seq x y z
N MET A 1 -7.60 -7.13 11.47
CA MET A 1 -6.49 -6.15 11.48
C MET A 1 -7.11 -4.83 11.10
N ALA A 2 -6.97 -3.78 11.91
CA ALA A 2 -7.58 -2.48 11.59
C ALA A 2 -6.60 -1.69 10.70
N TYR A 3 -6.79 -1.75 9.39
CA TYR A 3 -6.00 -0.97 8.43
C TYR A 3 -6.26 0.54 8.53
N GLU A 4 -7.25 0.94 9.32
CA GLU A 4 -7.66 2.33 9.58
C GLU A 4 -6.52 3.21 10.12
N ASN A 5 -5.58 2.63 10.89
CA ASN A 5 -4.45 3.38 11.47
C ASN A 5 -3.22 3.44 10.55
N TYR A 6 -3.29 2.84 9.36
CA TYR A 6 -2.13 2.77 8.49
C TYR A 6 -1.95 4.06 7.71
N GLN A 7 -0.74 4.62 7.79
CA GLN A 7 -0.36 5.77 6.99
C GLN A 7 0.53 5.36 5.82
N LYS A 8 0.21 5.91 4.66
CA LYS A 8 0.90 5.65 3.40
C LYS A 8 2.05 6.63 3.18
N VAL A 9 3.20 6.11 2.79
CA VAL A 9 4.34 6.87 2.27
C VAL A 9 4.70 6.35 0.89
N THR A 10 4.71 7.24 -0.10
CA THR A 10 5.11 6.94 -1.48
C THR A 10 6.47 7.54 -1.77
N GLY A 11 7.31 6.78 -2.48
CA GLY A 11 8.63 7.25 -2.84
C GLY A 11 9.44 6.24 -3.65
N THR A 12 10.73 6.54 -3.81
CA THR A 12 11.68 5.70 -4.54
C THR A 12 12.72 5.12 -3.59
N ILE A 13 12.97 3.81 -3.69
CA ILE A 13 13.99 3.12 -2.88
C ILE A 13 15.38 3.64 -3.26
N GLN A 14 16.13 4.15 -2.29
CA GLN A 14 17.52 4.60 -2.44
C GLN A 14 18.52 3.47 -2.12
N SER A 15 18.22 2.67 -1.10
CA SER A 15 19.04 1.55 -0.68
C SER A 15 18.22 0.49 0.04
N VAL A 16 18.71 -0.76 -0.02
CA VAL A 16 18.22 -1.88 0.78
C VAL A 16 19.44 -2.47 1.46
N THR A 17 19.47 -2.44 2.78
CA THR A 17 20.55 -3.00 3.61
C THR A 17 20.00 -4.09 4.51
N SER A 18 20.86 -5.02 4.94
CA SER A 18 20.48 -5.96 5.99
C SER A 18 20.08 -5.21 7.25
N GLY A 19 19.08 -5.74 7.97
CA GLY A 19 18.70 -5.26 9.29
C GLY A 19 19.63 -5.79 10.37
N ASN A 20 19.11 -5.87 11.60
CA ASN A 20 19.86 -6.38 12.75
C ASN A 20 20.01 -7.90 12.76
N ASP A 21 19.19 -8.61 11.96
CA ASP A 21 19.20 -10.06 11.82
C ASP A 21 19.17 -10.48 10.35
N CYS A 22 19.16 -11.79 10.10
CA CYS A 22 19.13 -12.35 8.74
C CYS A 22 17.75 -12.25 8.05
N CYS A 23 16.70 -11.93 8.81
CA CYS A 23 15.31 -11.98 8.39
C CYS A 23 14.70 -10.58 8.19
N SER A 24 15.42 -9.54 8.60
CA SER A 24 15.03 -8.15 8.49
C SER A 24 15.90 -7.40 7.49
N GLN A 25 15.29 -6.41 6.85
CA GLN A 25 15.97 -5.50 5.95
C GLN A 25 15.56 -4.07 6.28
N MET A 26 16.50 -3.14 6.13
CA MET A 26 16.20 -1.72 6.18
C MET A 26 16.14 -1.18 4.75
N VAL A 27 15.02 -0.57 4.40
CA VAL A 27 14.74 0.01 3.09
C VAL A 27 14.63 1.52 3.24
N SER A 28 15.60 2.25 2.69
CA SER A 28 15.59 3.71 2.68
C SER A 28 14.82 4.20 1.47
N VAL A 29 13.74 4.94 1.70
CA VAL A 29 12.84 5.47 0.67
C VAL A 29 12.94 6.99 0.66
N MET A 30 13.21 7.57 -0.51
CA MET A 30 13.10 9.01 -0.73
C MET A 30 11.66 9.34 -1.12
N THR A 31 10.98 10.14 -0.31
CA THR A 31 9.57 10.45 -0.45
C THR A 31 9.29 11.36 -1.66
N ASP A 32 8.17 11.13 -2.33
CA ASP A 32 7.75 11.96 -3.46
C ASP A 32 7.26 13.35 -3.01
N THR A 33 6.72 13.46 -1.78
CA THR A 33 6.08 14.68 -1.27
C THR A 33 7.07 15.77 -0.88
N ASN A 34 8.07 15.41 -0.05
CA ASN A 34 8.99 16.38 0.56
C ASN A 34 10.45 16.13 0.18
N MET A 35 10.73 15.11 -0.64
CA MET A 35 12.10 14.66 -0.96
C MET A 35 12.93 14.28 0.28
N GLU A 36 12.27 13.98 1.40
CA GLU A 36 12.89 13.50 2.62
C GLU A 36 13.11 11.98 2.56
N THR A 37 14.11 11.49 3.29
CA THR A 37 14.35 10.06 3.42
C THR A 37 13.59 9.51 4.62
N VAL A 38 12.89 8.39 4.43
CA VAL A 38 12.25 7.60 5.49
C VAL A 38 12.80 6.18 5.40
N ASN A 39 13.16 5.60 6.54
CA ASN A 39 13.64 4.24 6.62
C ASN A 39 12.50 3.31 7.04
N PHE A 40 12.31 2.23 6.29
CA PHE A 40 11.34 1.18 6.61
C PHE A 40 12.07 -0.10 7.01
N ILE A 41 11.73 -0.63 8.18
CA ILE A 41 12.15 -1.96 8.61
C ILE A 41 11.17 -2.96 8.01
N ILE A 42 11.68 -3.85 7.18
CA ILE A 42 10.94 -4.98 6.61
C ILE A 42 11.27 -6.19 7.48
N SER A 43 10.28 -6.71 8.20
CA SER A 43 10.39 -7.90 9.05
C SER A 43 9.75 -9.11 8.36
N PRO A 44 9.85 -10.33 8.91
CA PRO A 44 9.11 -11.50 8.42
C PRO A 44 7.59 -11.34 8.40
N GLU A 45 7.07 -10.40 9.20
CA GLU A 45 5.63 -10.14 9.32
C GLU A 45 5.16 -9.08 8.31
N THR A 46 6.08 -8.29 7.75
CA THR A 46 5.76 -7.28 6.74
C THR A 46 5.17 -7.93 5.49
N GLN A 47 3.99 -7.47 5.07
CA GLN A 47 3.36 -7.92 3.83
C GLN A 47 4.01 -7.25 2.62
N VAL A 48 4.88 -7.98 1.92
CA VAL A 48 5.43 -7.55 0.63
C VAL A 48 4.52 -8.05 -0.49
N ILE A 49 3.75 -7.14 -1.08
CA ILE A 49 2.79 -7.49 -2.13
C ILE A 49 3.48 -8.16 -3.32
N ASP A 50 2.85 -9.21 -3.84
CA ASP A 50 3.35 -10.07 -4.93
C ASP A 50 4.70 -10.76 -4.62
N ASN A 51 5.13 -10.78 -3.34
CA ASN A 51 6.41 -11.34 -2.90
C ASN A 51 7.61 -10.83 -3.71
N VAL A 52 7.54 -9.57 -4.17
CA VAL A 52 8.60 -9.01 -5.01
C VAL A 52 9.83 -8.66 -4.19
N ARG A 53 11.01 -8.94 -4.74
CA ARG A 53 12.27 -8.52 -4.12
C ARG A 53 12.48 -7.03 -4.29
N LEU A 54 12.49 -6.28 -3.19
CA LEU A 54 12.75 -4.85 -3.15
C LEU A 54 14.19 -4.51 -3.57
N ARG A 55 14.36 -3.47 -4.38
CA ARG A 55 15.64 -3.03 -4.94
C ARG A 55 15.67 -1.51 -5.12
N LYS A 56 16.88 -0.94 -5.11
CA LYS A 56 17.14 0.46 -5.43
C LYS A 56 16.49 0.84 -6.78
N GLY A 57 15.87 2.03 -6.81
CA GLY A 57 15.19 2.59 -7.99
C GLY A 57 13.74 2.17 -8.15
N MET A 58 13.22 1.23 -7.36
CA MET A 58 11.80 0.88 -7.38
C MET A 58 10.97 2.01 -6.75
N LYS A 59 9.89 2.40 -7.44
CA LYS A 59 8.83 3.21 -6.85
C LYS A 59 7.95 2.32 -5.98
N VAL A 60 7.69 2.73 -4.75
CA VAL A 60 6.94 1.95 -3.77
C VAL A 60 5.95 2.81 -3.00
N ALA A 61 4.94 2.15 -2.44
CA ALA A 61 4.14 2.66 -1.34
C ALA A 61 4.36 1.74 -0.14
N ALA A 62 4.80 2.31 0.97
CA ALA A 62 4.90 1.65 2.26
C ALA A 62 3.79 2.14 3.18
N PHE A 63 3.22 1.24 3.97
CA PHE A 63 2.21 1.50 4.96
C PHE A 63 2.76 1.10 6.33
N TYR A 64 2.64 2.00 7.31
CA TYR A 64 3.05 1.77 8.69
C TYR A 64 1.91 2.14 9.63
N ASP A 65 1.86 1.51 10.79
CA ASP A 65 0.85 1.78 11.81
C ASP A 65 1.18 3.07 12.58
N THR A 66 0.26 4.04 12.55
CA THR A 66 0.37 5.32 13.27
C THR A 66 0.00 5.23 14.74
N SER A 67 -0.58 4.11 15.19
CA SER A 67 -0.85 3.87 16.61
C SER A 67 0.42 3.59 17.41
N LEU A 68 1.52 3.25 16.73
CA LEU A 68 2.83 3.07 17.33
C LEU A 68 3.52 4.43 17.59
N PRO A 69 4.32 4.57 18.66
CA PRO A 69 5.02 5.82 18.96
C PRO A 69 5.92 6.30 17.81
N ALA A 70 5.84 7.59 17.49
CA ALA A 70 6.70 8.18 16.47
C ALA A 70 8.18 8.08 16.86
N PRO A 71 9.08 7.68 15.93
CA PRO A 71 10.50 7.55 16.21
C PRO A 71 11.16 8.92 16.43
N THR A 72 12.08 9.00 17.40
CA THR A 72 12.86 10.21 17.69
C THR A 72 14.22 10.25 16.97
N ILE A 73 14.52 9.25 16.15
CA ILE A 73 15.74 9.15 15.36
C ILE A 73 15.54 9.77 13.96
N PHE A 74 16.59 10.40 13.41
CA PHE A 74 16.58 10.97 12.06
C PHE A 74 17.62 10.29 11.15
N PRO A 75 17.26 9.85 9.92
CA PRO A 75 15.90 9.83 9.36
C PRO A 75 14.95 8.90 10.15
N PRO A 76 13.64 9.19 10.17
CA PRO A 76 12.68 8.38 10.91
C PRO A 76 12.67 6.93 10.42
N GLN A 77 12.52 6.01 11.36
CA GLN A 77 12.49 4.57 11.11
C GLN A 77 11.13 4.01 11.51
N TYR A 78 10.38 3.46 10.55
CA TYR A 78 9.08 2.84 10.79
C TYR A 78 9.13 1.35 10.47
N GLN A 79 8.37 0.55 11.22
CA GLN A 79 8.08 -0.82 10.81
C GLN A 79 7.05 -0.78 9.69
N ALA A 80 7.38 -1.41 8.56
CA ALA A 80 6.42 -1.54 7.47
C ALA A 80 5.46 -2.69 7.78
N GLU A 81 4.17 -2.40 7.77
CA GLU A 81 3.12 -3.41 7.86
C GLU A 81 2.85 -3.99 6.47
N LEU A 82 2.85 -3.12 5.45
CA LEU A 82 2.65 -3.50 4.06
C LEU A 82 3.53 -2.64 3.16
N ILE A 83 4.14 -3.26 2.14
CA ILE A 83 4.86 -2.53 1.09
C ILE A 83 4.54 -3.11 -0.28
N THR A 84 4.31 -2.21 -1.23
CA THR A 84 4.03 -2.58 -2.63
C THR A 84 4.85 -1.77 -3.60
N SER A 85 5.26 -2.38 -4.71
CA SER A 85 5.78 -1.66 -5.86
C SER A 85 4.66 -0.93 -6.62
N LEU A 86 4.99 0.22 -7.19
CA LEU A 86 4.11 1.01 -8.05
C LEU A 86 4.71 1.15 -9.45
N ARG A 87 3.84 1.12 -10.46
CA ARG A 87 4.19 1.50 -11.83
C ARG A 87 4.20 3.01 -11.99
N ARG A 88 4.67 3.49 -13.15
CA ARG A 88 4.67 4.91 -13.49
C ARG A 88 3.23 5.46 -13.49
N GLU A 89 3.05 6.65 -12.90
CA GLU A 89 1.74 7.32 -12.70
C GLU A 89 0.71 6.47 -11.94
N GLN A 90 1.12 5.38 -11.30
CA GLN A 90 0.22 4.53 -10.53
C GLN A 90 0.18 5.03 -9.09
N ASN A 91 -1.04 5.20 -8.61
CA ASN A 91 -1.37 5.44 -7.23
C ASN A 91 -1.89 4.16 -6.59
N VAL A 92 -1.80 4.11 -5.26
CA VAL A 92 -2.42 3.06 -4.47
C VAL A 92 -3.15 3.67 -3.29
N MET A 93 -4.30 3.08 -2.97
CA MET A 93 -5.11 3.39 -1.80
C MET A 93 -5.37 2.11 -1.02
N LEU A 94 -5.19 2.19 0.29
CA LEU A 94 -5.60 1.16 1.24
C LEU A 94 -6.74 1.75 2.04
N ASN A 95 -7.94 1.19 1.94
CA ASN A 95 -9.09 1.62 2.73
C ASN A 95 -10.16 0.52 2.78
N TYR A 96 -11.11 0.66 3.70
CA TYR A 96 -12.36 -0.08 3.70
C TYR A 96 -13.29 0.49 2.63
N PHE A 97 -13.90 -0.39 1.83
CA PHE A 97 -14.88 -0.04 0.80
C PHE A 97 -16.24 -0.68 1.13
N ASP A 98 -17.29 0.13 1.09
CA ASP A 98 -18.66 -0.30 1.37
C ASP A 98 -19.29 -1.14 0.23
N GLU A 99 -20.56 -1.51 0.39
CA GLU A 99 -21.39 -2.18 -0.63
C GLU A 99 -21.48 -1.43 -1.98
N ASN A 100 -21.27 -0.12 -1.97
CA ASN A 100 -21.27 0.72 -3.17
C ASN A 100 -19.86 0.98 -3.72
N LEU A 101 -18.85 0.26 -3.20
CA LEU A 101 -17.43 0.44 -3.49
C LEU A 101 -16.96 1.88 -3.31
N THR A 102 -17.46 2.53 -2.27
CA THR A 102 -17.03 3.85 -1.82
C THR A 102 -16.15 3.67 -0.59
N ALA A 103 -14.99 4.32 -0.61
CA ALA A 103 -14.07 4.32 0.53
C ALA A 103 -14.76 4.95 1.75
N GLN A 104 -14.49 4.42 2.96
CA GLN A 104 -15.12 4.86 4.21
C GLN A 104 -14.96 6.36 4.50
N ASP A 105 -13.87 6.96 4.04
CA ASP A 105 -13.56 8.39 4.16
C ASP A 105 -14.13 9.26 3.02
N ASN A 106 -14.93 8.68 2.12
CA ASN A 106 -15.41 9.29 0.87
C ASN A 106 -14.29 9.81 -0.05
N ALA A 107 -13.04 9.34 0.07
CA ALA A 107 -11.93 9.83 -0.74
C ALA A 107 -11.90 9.21 -2.16
N LEU A 108 -12.53 8.05 -2.37
CA LEU A 108 -12.53 7.36 -3.66
C LEU A 108 -13.75 6.45 -3.82
N LYS A 109 -14.32 6.42 -5.03
CA LYS A 109 -15.32 5.43 -5.44
C LYS A 109 -14.84 4.60 -6.63
N LEU A 110 -15.06 3.30 -6.60
CA LEU A 110 -14.57 2.37 -7.62
C LEU A 110 -15.66 2.03 -8.65
N ASN A 111 -15.30 2.10 -9.92
CA ASN A 111 -16.10 1.63 -11.04
C ASN A 111 -15.42 0.40 -11.65
N LEU A 112 -15.85 -0.79 -11.24
CA LEU A 112 -15.26 -2.05 -11.69
C LEU A 112 -15.59 -2.31 -13.16
N THR A 113 -14.64 -2.94 -13.85
CA THR A 113 -14.83 -3.44 -15.21
C THR A 113 -14.45 -4.92 -15.26
N PRO A 114 -14.87 -5.68 -16.29
CA PRO A 114 -14.43 -7.06 -16.48
C PRO A 114 -12.91 -7.25 -16.58
N PHE A 115 -12.16 -6.17 -16.82
CA PHE A 115 -10.70 -6.17 -16.91
C PHE A 115 -9.99 -5.83 -15.60
N THR A 116 -10.73 -5.43 -14.56
CA THR A 116 -10.14 -5.16 -13.24
C THR A 116 -9.64 -6.48 -12.65
N ASN A 117 -8.33 -6.56 -12.39
CA ASN A 117 -7.73 -7.75 -11.80
C ASN A 117 -7.94 -7.78 -10.29
N ILE A 118 -8.76 -8.69 -9.78
CA ILE A 118 -9.08 -8.81 -8.35
C ILE A 118 -8.44 -10.09 -7.79
N VAL A 119 -7.54 -9.92 -6.82
CA VAL A 119 -6.78 -11.01 -6.22
C VAL A 119 -6.76 -10.90 -4.70
N THR A 120 -6.40 -11.97 -4.02
CA THR A 120 -6.09 -11.98 -2.58
C THR A 120 -4.63 -11.58 -2.35
N VAL A 121 -4.26 -11.32 -1.09
CA VAL A 121 -2.87 -10.95 -0.70
C VAL A 121 -1.83 -11.96 -1.19
N ASN A 122 -2.13 -13.25 -1.13
CA ASN A 122 -1.25 -14.32 -1.60
C ASN A 122 -1.29 -14.53 -3.13
N GLY A 123 -1.91 -13.62 -3.88
CA GLY A 123 -1.93 -13.61 -5.35
C GLY A 123 -2.93 -14.59 -5.99
N GLN A 124 -3.80 -15.24 -5.21
CA GLN A 124 -4.85 -16.10 -5.76
C GLN A 124 -6.00 -15.27 -6.34
N ARG A 125 -6.74 -15.85 -7.29
CA ARG A 125 -7.92 -15.20 -7.86
C ARG A 125 -8.99 -15.03 -6.78
N TYR A 126 -9.50 -13.81 -6.63
CA TYR A 126 -10.67 -13.56 -5.80
C TYR A 126 -11.94 -13.86 -6.61
N THR A 127 -12.86 -14.64 -6.04
CA THR A 127 -14.05 -15.14 -6.77
C THR A 127 -15.34 -14.45 -6.36
N CYS A 128 -15.33 -13.65 -5.30
CA CYS A 128 -16.49 -12.92 -4.80
C CYS A 128 -16.49 -11.48 -5.31
N PHE A 129 -17.57 -10.75 -5.06
CA PHE A 129 -17.60 -9.30 -5.27
C PHE A 129 -16.82 -8.61 -4.12
N PRO A 130 -15.96 -7.61 -4.39
CA PRO A 130 -15.09 -7.00 -3.37
C PRO A 130 -15.80 -5.88 -2.59
N GLU A 131 -16.99 -6.16 -2.06
CA GLU A 131 -17.75 -5.24 -1.22
C GLU A 131 -17.51 -5.49 0.27
N ASN A 132 -17.76 -4.45 1.08
CA ASN A 132 -17.66 -4.50 2.54
C ASN A 132 -16.33 -5.11 3.03
N ALA A 133 -15.24 -4.65 2.42
CA ALA A 133 -13.92 -5.24 2.61
C ALA A 133 -12.81 -4.19 2.59
N ASP A 134 -11.71 -4.51 3.25
CA ASP A 134 -10.46 -3.77 3.14
C ASP A 134 -9.77 -4.09 1.81
N LEU A 135 -9.55 -3.06 1.00
CA LEU A 135 -8.99 -3.19 -0.34
C LEU A 135 -7.71 -2.37 -0.47
N LEU A 136 -6.69 -2.98 -1.08
CA LEU A 136 -5.55 -2.28 -1.64
C LEU A 136 -5.77 -2.09 -3.14
N VAL A 137 -6.11 -0.87 -3.53
CA VAL A 137 -6.59 -0.50 -4.86
C VAL A 137 -5.51 0.25 -5.63
N TYR A 138 -5.18 -0.24 -6.83
CA TYR A 138 -4.22 0.37 -7.75
C TYR A 138 -4.95 1.07 -8.89
N TYR A 139 -4.66 2.36 -9.10
CA TYR A 139 -5.30 3.19 -10.10
C TYR A 139 -4.35 4.26 -10.62
N THR A 140 -4.65 4.87 -11.76
CA THR A 140 -3.82 5.93 -12.36
C THR A 140 -4.51 7.29 -12.37
N THR A 141 -5.80 7.30 -12.69
CA THR A 141 -6.57 8.54 -12.92
C THR A 141 -7.90 8.48 -12.18
N THR A 142 -8.38 9.63 -11.72
CA THR A 142 -9.70 9.79 -11.10
C THR A 142 -10.51 10.84 -11.86
N THR A 143 -11.83 10.77 -11.76
CA THR A 143 -12.73 11.85 -12.22
C THR A 143 -12.67 13.04 -11.25
N PHE A 144 -13.27 14.16 -11.65
CA PHE A 144 -13.47 15.34 -10.79
C PHE A 144 -14.80 15.33 -10.01
N SER A 145 -15.49 14.18 -9.94
CA SER A 145 -16.71 14.05 -9.14
C SER A 145 -16.41 14.08 -7.64
N ILE A 146 -17.44 14.24 -6.82
CA ILE A 146 -17.36 14.12 -5.36
C ILE A 146 -18.29 12.97 -4.94
N PRO A 147 -17.78 11.83 -4.45
CA PRO A 147 -16.35 11.48 -4.36
C PRO A 147 -15.71 11.30 -5.76
N PRO A 148 -14.37 11.45 -5.88
CA PRO A 148 -13.65 11.10 -7.10
C PRO A 148 -13.87 9.63 -7.45
N GLN A 149 -14.05 9.33 -8.74
CA GLN A 149 -14.29 7.96 -9.21
C GLN A 149 -13.11 7.46 -10.03
N THR A 150 -12.79 6.16 -9.94
CA THR A 150 -11.75 5.53 -10.76
C THR A 150 -12.15 4.14 -11.24
N THR A 151 -11.59 3.73 -12.38
CA THR A 151 -11.58 2.33 -12.78
C THR A 151 -10.24 1.71 -12.39
N PRO A 152 -10.21 0.85 -11.36
CA PRO A 152 -8.96 0.30 -10.86
C PRO A 152 -8.37 -0.72 -11.82
N GLN A 153 -7.03 -0.74 -11.88
CA GLN A 153 -6.25 -1.70 -12.66
C GLN A 153 -6.10 -3.03 -11.93
N LYS A 154 -5.88 -2.97 -10.62
CA LYS A 154 -5.73 -4.12 -9.72
C LYS A 154 -6.39 -3.79 -8.38
N ILE A 155 -7.05 -4.78 -7.79
CA ILE A 155 -7.54 -4.75 -6.42
C ILE A 155 -6.96 -5.96 -5.72
N ILE A 156 -6.38 -5.73 -4.54
CA ILE A 156 -6.00 -6.81 -3.62
C ILE A 156 -6.96 -6.76 -2.45
N VAL A 157 -7.71 -7.84 -2.25
CA VAL A 157 -8.65 -7.98 -1.14
C VAL A 157 -7.88 -8.49 0.08
N LEU A 158 -7.98 -7.75 1.18
CA LEU A 158 -7.35 -8.09 2.45
C LEU A 158 -8.33 -8.94 3.27
N CYS A 159 -8.43 -10.22 2.91
CA CYS A 159 -9.31 -11.15 3.60
C CYS A 159 -8.89 -11.31 5.08
N SER A 160 -9.83 -11.11 6.00
CA SER A 160 -9.65 -11.49 7.40
C SER A 160 -9.75 -13.01 7.56
N TYR A 161 -8.97 -13.56 8.49
CA TYR A 161 -9.02 -14.95 8.92
C TYR A 161 -10.12 -15.15 9.97
#